data_AF-F1QLM2-F1
#
_entry.id   AF-F1QLM2-F1
#
_cell.length_a   1.000
_cell.length_b   1.000
_cell.length_c   1.000
_cell.angle_alpha   90.00
_cell.angle_beta   90.00
_cell.angle_gamma   90.00
#
_symmetry.space_group_name_H-M   'P 1'
#
loop_
_entity.id
_entity.type
_entity.pdbx_description
1 polymer ?
#
loop_
_entity_poly.entity_id
_entity_poly.type
_entity_poly.pdbx_seq_one_letter_code
_entity_poly.pdbx_strand_id
1 'polypeptide(L)'
;MEHFEKDLVDALKDIVKAGNWQCVGDKSEFKSPCTKFYSDDGEHIVLVHTEDDRFWAMDSSCPHEGGPLEQGDIEDLGNGKLALICPWHYFDFSLETGSSSSGLQNQVYDVRVLDGKVYINTQNTLSLCPIPVTKITHQDSLPMEINSAENTLCMWATKILHTPDPQEKVSLTKMVQDNWNSGKITETGKASPPAQPSRKDNLTVVEPGKIKRGKGGTLASRIALLHSLANIEQWAIDLSWDVIARFSTFRLSTGEPLPHQFFDDFVKVAGDEAKHYQLLEQRITELGSFFGALPVHNGLWQSATDTSHDVLSRLAIVHMVHEARGLDVHPQTLSRFAAQGDQSSVKVLEVIYADEITHVAAGLRWFTYICSKEGKDSLKTFHELVKLHFKGFLKPPFNTEGRKSAGMTEEWYVPLVKPSSTQKNT
;
A
#
# COMPACT_ATOMS: atom_id res chain seq x y z
N MET A 1 -41.12 3.22 42.86
CA MET A 1 -40.37 3.34 41.59
C MET A 1 -38.90 3.08 41.83
N GLU A 2 -38.25 3.80 42.77
CA GLU A 2 -36.82 3.63 43.11
C GLU A 2 -36.37 2.20 43.45
N HIS A 3 -37.16 1.41 44.18
CA HIS A 3 -36.79 0.02 44.51
C HIS A 3 -36.69 -0.87 43.27
N PHE A 4 -37.59 -0.65 42.29
CA PHE A 4 -37.62 -1.40 41.04
C PHE A 4 -36.39 -1.08 40.16
N GLU A 5 -35.95 0.19 40.14
CA GLU A 5 -34.72 0.57 39.45
C GLU A 5 -33.50 -0.08 40.09
N LYS A 6 -33.42 -0.10 41.42
CA LYS A 6 -32.28 -0.71 42.12
C LYS A 6 -32.18 -2.22 41.85
N ASP A 7 -33.30 -2.94 41.92
CA ASP A 7 -33.34 -4.38 41.63
C ASP A 7 -32.97 -4.66 40.16
N LEU A 8 -33.39 -3.80 39.22
CA LEU A 8 -33.04 -3.94 37.81
C LEU A 8 -31.53 -3.69 37.57
N VAL A 9 -30.96 -2.67 38.22
CA VAL A 9 -29.53 -2.36 38.16
C VAL A 9 -28.70 -3.49 38.75
N ASP A 10 -29.11 -4.05 39.89
CA ASP A 10 -28.41 -5.16 40.53
C ASP A 10 -28.50 -6.45 39.68
N ALA A 11 -29.66 -6.74 39.09
CA ALA A 11 -29.80 -7.85 38.14
C ALA A 11 -28.94 -7.66 36.88
N LEU A 12 -28.86 -6.43 36.34
CA LEU A 12 -27.99 -6.11 35.21
C LEU A 12 -26.51 -6.24 35.56
N LYS A 13 -26.10 -5.84 36.77
CA LYS A 13 -24.73 -6.03 37.29
C LYS A 13 -24.36 -7.51 37.36
N ASP A 14 -25.28 -8.36 37.80
CA ASP A 14 -25.04 -9.80 37.87
C ASP A 14 -24.93 -10.43 36.47
N ILE A 15 -25.72 -9.99 35.49
CA ILE A 15 -25.57 -10.44 34.10
C ILE A 15 -24.23 -9.98 33.51
N VAL A 16 -23.80 -8.75 33.81
CA VAL A 16 -22.50 -8.24 33.34
C VAL A 16 -21.33 -9.00 33.97
N LYS A 17 -21.45 -9.41 35.25
CA LYS A 17 -20.46 -10.28 35.90
C LYS A 17 -20.44 -11.71 35.34
N ALA A 18 -21.58 -12.22 34.88
CA ALA A 18 -21.70 -13.60 34.40
C ALA A 18 -21.29 -13.78 32.92
N GLY A 19 -21.26 -12.70 32.13
CA GLY A 19 -20.89 -12.73 30.72
C GLY A 19 -19.48 -12.19 30.45
N ASN A 20 -19.00 -12.38 29.21
CA ASN A 20 -17.75 -11.82 28.71
C ASN A 20 -17.92 -10.33 28.37
N TRP A 21 -18.20 -9.51 29.38
CA TRP A 21 -18.43 -8.07 29.21
C TRP A 21 -17.14 -7.28 29.45
N GLN A 22 -16.66 -6.61 28.41
CA GLN A 22 -15.52 -5.70 28.49
C GLN A 22 -15.99 -4.29 28.84
N CYS A 23 -15.51 -3.73 29.96
CA CYS A 23 -15.73 -2.32 30.30
C CYS A 23 -14.82 -1.44 29.46
N VAL A 24 -15.38 -0.61 28.57
CA VAL A 24 -14.59 0.16 27.61
C VAL A 24 -14.37 1.63 28.00
N GLY A 25 -15.14 2.17 28.94
CA GLY A 25 -14.96 3.55 29.41
C GLY A 25 -16.21 4.13 30.07
N ASP A 26 -16.10 5.38 30.54
CA ASP A 26 -17.25 6.15 31.00
C ASP A 26 -17.99 6.73 29.78
N LYS A 27 -19.34 6.73 29.80
CA LYS A 27 -20.14 7.23 28.68
C LYS A 27 -19.79 8.68 28.33
N SER A 28 -19.39 9.49 29.31
CA SER A 28 -19.03 10.90 29.13
C SER A 28 -17.71 11.10 28.36
N GLU A 29 -16.90 10.05 28.21
CA GLU A 29 -15.64 10.07 27.45
C GLU A 29 -15.89 9.93 25.94
N PHE A 30 -16.99 9.28 25.52
CA PHE A 30 -17.31 9.01 24.12
C PHE A 30 -18.05 10.18 23.45
N LYS A 31 -17.34 11.28 23.21
CA LYS A 31 -17.92 12.48 22.57
C LYS A 31 -18.02 12.39 21.04
N SER A 32 -17.25 11.50 20.43
CA SER A 32 -17.27 11.27 18.99
C SER A 32 -18.37 10.27 18.63
N PRO A 33 -19.04 10.44 17.47
CA PRO A 33 -20.08 9.51 17.03
C PRO A 33 -19.57 8.08 16.80
N CYS A 34 -18.29 7.92 16.46
CA CYS A 34 -17.64 6.63 16.34
C CYS A 34 -16.32 6.62 17.13
N THR A 35 -16.04 5.52 17.85
CA THR A 35 -14.80 5.26 18.57
C THR A 35 -14.31 3.84 18.27
N LYS A 36 -13.06 3.70 17.80
CA LYS A 36 -12.47 2.40 17.50
C LYS A 36 -11.80 1.78 18.72
N PHE A 37 -12.00 0.48 18.91
CA PHE A 37 -11.31 -0.36 19.86
C PHE A 37 -10.53 -1.46 19.14
N TYR A 38 -9.25 -1.57 19.47
CA TYR A 38 -8.36 -2.64 19.01
C TYR A 38 -8.59 -3.87 19.87
N SER A 39 -8.87 -4.98 19.18
CA SER A 39 -9.04 -6.32 19.74
C SER A 39 -7.75 -7.13 19.61
N ASP A 40 -7.46 -7.99 20.59
CA ASP A 40 -6.24 -8.81 20.66
C ASP A 40 -6.18 -9.92 19.60
N ASP A 41 -7.32 -10.37 19.10
CA ASP A 41 -7.43 -11.29 17.97
C ASP A 41 -7.26 -10.62 16.60
N GLY A 42 -7.19 -9.29 16.55
CA GLY A 42 -7.11 -8.52 15.31
C GLY A 42 -8.45 -8.07 14.73
N GLU A 43 -9.58 -8.60 15.20
CA GLU A 43 -10.92 -8.22 14.74
C GLU A 43 -11.45 -7.04 15.57
N HIS A 44 -11.05 -5.84 15.14
CA HIS A 44 -11.29 -4.60 15.88
C HIS A 44 -12.76 -4.15 15.81
N ILE A 45 -13.24 -3.49 16.86
CA ILE A 45 -14.64 -3.09 17.03
C ILE A 45 -14.77 -1.57 16.92
N VAL A 46 -15.87 -1.09 16.33
CA VAL A 46 -16.30 0.31 16.41
C VAL A 46 -17.48 0.43 17.38
N LEU A 47 -17.36 1.33 18.36
CA LEU A 47 -18.44 1.79 19.22
C LEU A 47 -19.09 3.02 18.56
N VAL A 48 -20.38 2.94 18.30
CA VAL A 48 -21.19 4.01 17.70
C VAL A 48 -22.06 4.65 18.78
N HIS A 49 -21.95 5.97 18.94
CA HIS A 49 -22.74 6.78 19.87
C HIS A 49 -23.70 7.67 19.08
N THR A 50 -25.00 7.40 19.22
CA THR A 50 -26.06 8.10 18.50
C THR A 50 -26.58 9.32 19.27
N GLU A 51 -27.21 10.28 18.58
CA GLU A 51 -27.64 11.56 19.16
C GLU A 51 -28.63 11.42 20.34
N ASP A 52 -29.30 10.28 20.44
CA ASP A 52 -30.21 9.92 21.53
C ASP A 52 -29.52 9.21 22.71
N ASP A 53 -28.20 9.37 22.85
CA ASP A 53 -27.35 8.83 23.95
C ASP A 53 -27.36 7.30 24.04
N ARG A 54 -27.62 6.61 22.90
CA ARG A 54 -27.53 5.15 22.78
C ARG A 54 -26.18 4.73 22.17
N PHE A 55 -25.74 3.54 22.59
CA PHE A 55 -24.49 2.95 22.13
C PHE A 55 -24.74 1.64 21.39
N TRP A 56 -24.00 1.44 20.31
CA TRP A 56 -23.99 0.26 19.47
C TRP A 56 -22.56 -0.18 19.21
N ALA A 57 -22.33 -1.45 18.94
CA ALA A 57 -20.99 -1.95 18.62
C ALA A 57 -21.06 -2.95 17.47
N MET A 58 -20.09 -2.85 16.55
CA MET A 58 -19.95 -3.76 15.42
C MET A 58 -18.49 -3.87 15.00
N ASP A 59 -18.14 -4.78 14.08
CA ASP A 59 -16.78 -4.83 13.54
C ASP A 59 -16.45 -3.48 12.90
N SER A 60 -15.27 -2.95 13.20
CA SER A 60 -14.77 -1.72 12.58
C SER A 60 -14.37 -1.90 11.11
N SER A 61 -14.26 -3.14 10.65
CA SER A 61 -13.91 -3.49 9.27
C SER A 61 -15.18 -3.83 8.49
N CYS A 62 -15.41 -3.16 7.37
CA CYS A 62 -16.53 -3.48 6.49
C CYS A 62 -16.34 -4.88 5.87
N PRO A 63 -17.32 -5.80 5.96
CA PRO A 63 -17.21 -7.19 5.48
C PRO A 63 -17.07 -7.33 3.96
N HIS A 64 -17.22 -6.23 3.20
CA HIS A 64 -16.95 -6.23 1.77
C HIS A 64 -15.46 -6.34 1.48
N GLU A 65 -14.67 -5.41 2.02
CA GLU A 65 -13.25 -5.22 1.65
C GLU A 65 -12.40 -4.65 2.81
N GLY A 66 -12.91 -4.55 4.03
CA GLY A 66 -12.18 -4.04 5.20
C GLY A 66 -12.26 -2.53 5.44
N GLY A 67 -13.24 -1.84 4.84
CA GLY A 67 -13.46 -0.39 5.02
C GLY A 67 -13.56 0.05 6.49
N PRO A 68 -12.92 1.15 6.92
CA PRO A 68 -12.89 1.59 8.31
C PRO A 68 -14.22 2.24 8.69
N LEU A 69 -15.12 1.45 9.25
CA LEU A 69 -16.47 1.87 9.61
C LEU A 69 -16.46 2.97 10.69
N GLU A 70 -15.41 3.08 11.49
CA GLU A 70 -15.23 4.20 12.43
C GLU A 70 -15.08 5.58 11.75
N GLN A 71 -14.83 5.60 10.44
CA GLN A 71 -14.76 6.82 9.62
C GLN A 71 -16.03 7.01 8.77
N GLY A 72 -17.05 6.16 8.98
CA GLY A 72 -18.33 6.22 8.27
C GLY A 72 -19.28 7.26 8.86
N ASP A 73 -20.24 7.67 8.03
CA ASP A 73 -21.36 8.50 8.47
C ASP A 73 -22.49 7.62 9.02
N ILE A 74 -23.25 8.11 9.99
CA ILE A 74 -24.42 7.44 10.54
C ILE A 74 -25.67 8.03 9.87
N GLU A 75 -26.48 7.20 9.23
CA GLU A 75 -27.66 7.62 8.47
C GLU A 75 -28.94 6.90 8.95
N ASP A 76 -30.09 7.58 8.86
CA ASP A 76 -31.41 6.97 9.12
C ASP A 76 -31.97 6.37 7.83
N LEU A 77 -32.12 5.05 7.79
CA LEU A 77 -32.71 4.32 6.65
C LEU A 77 -34.25 4.40 6.61
N GLY A 78 -34.87 5.08 7.59
CA GLY A 78 -36.30 5.22 7.78
C GLY A 78 -36.81 4.38 8.96
N ASN A 79 -37.90 4.86 9.57
CA ASN A 79 -38.53 4.25 10.74
C ASN A 79 -37.60 4.12 11.96
N GLY A 80 -36.59 4.99 12.09
CA GLY A 80 -35.63 4.98 13.20
C GLY A 80 -34.57 3.88 13.11
N LYS A 81 -34.41 3.25 11.94
CA LYS A 81 -33.36 2.26 11.69
C LYS A 81 -32.10 2.95 11.24
N LEU A 82 -31.18 3.13 12.17
CA LEU A 82 -29.88 3.72 11.91
C LEU A 82 -28.92 2.72 11.28
N ALA A 83 -28.08 3.19 10.37
CA ALA A 83 -27.03 2.42 9.74
C ALA A 83 -25.71 3.20 9.67
N LEU A 84 -24.60 2.48 9.83
CA LEU A 84 -23.26 3.01 9.62
C LEU A 84 -22.86 2.79 8.16
N ILE A 85 -22.51 3.88 7.47
CA ILE A 85 -22.20 3.86 6.04
C ILE A 85 -20.70 3.69 5.83
N CYS A 86 -20.31 2.61 5.15
CA CYS A 86 -18.90 2.37 4.85
C CYS A 86 -18.34 3.49 3.95
N PRO A 87 -17.25 4.17 4.35
CA PRO A 87 -16.73 5.33 3.64
C PRO A 87 -16.12 4.98 2.26
N TRP A 88 -15.83 3.70 2.00
CA TRP A 88 -15.28 3.27 0.71
C TRP A 88 -16.36 2.97 -0.33
N HIS A 89 -17.40 2.25 0.06
CA HIS A 89 -18.35 1.66 -0.88
C HIS A 89 -19.79 2.14 -0.68
N TYR A 90 -20.06 2.90 0.38
CA TYR A 90 -21.39 3.37 0.77
C TYR A 90 -22.39 2.25 1.08
N PHE A 91 -21.89 1.08 1.44
CA PHE A 91 -22.75 0.03 2.00
C PHE A 91 -23.24 0.45 3.38
N ASP A 92 -24.55 0.37 3.55
CA ASP A 92 -25.28 0.63 4.79
C ASP A 92 -25.23 -0.60 5.69
N PHE A 93 -24.75 -0.48 6.93
CA PHE A 93 -24.80 -1.56 7.91
C PHE A 93 -25.69 -1.17 9.08
N SER A 94 -26.84 -1.84 9.22
CA SER A 94 -27.79 -1.64 10.33
C SER A 94 -27.06 -1.70 11.68
N LEU A 95 -27.24 -0.70 12.54
CA LEU A 95 -26.64 -0.71 13.88
C LEU A 95 -27.21 -1.82 14.78
N GLU A 96 -28.46 -2.20 14.54
CA GLU A 96 -29.16 -3.23 15.33
C GLU A 96 -28.80 -4.65 14.89
N THR A 97 -28.62 -4.87 13.58
CA THR A 97 -28.50 -6.23 13.02
C THR A 97 -27.23 -6.47 12.23
N GLY A 98 -26.46 -5.44 11.88
CA GLY A 98 -25.27 -5.53 11.03
C GLY A 98 -25.57 -5.84 9.55
N SER A 99 -26.83 -6.03 9.18
CA SER A 99 -27.23 -6.38 7.81
C SER A 99 -27.21 -5.14 6.90
N SER A 100 -26.85 -5.36 5.64
CA SER A 100 -26.84 -4.33 4.58
C SER A 100 -27.89 -4.57 3.52
N SER A 101 -28.41 -3.49 2.91
CA SER A 101 -29.26 -3.57 1.72
C SER A 101 -28.60 -4.32 0.55
N SER A 102 -27.27 -4.38 0.54
CA SER A 102 -26.45 -5.11 -0.45
C SER A 102 -26.40 -6.64 -0.24
N GLY A 103 -26.94 -7.15 0.87
CA GLY A 103 -26.85 -8.56 1.27
C GLY A 103 -25.59 -8.93 2.06
N LEU A 104 -24.71 -7.96 2.34
CA LEU A 104 -23.58 -8.13 3.26
C LEU A 104 -24.02 -8.15 4.72
N GLN A 105 -23.21 -8.75 5.59
CA GLN A 105 -23.47 -8.89 7.02
C GLN A 105 -22.19 -8.54 7.80
N ASN A 106 -22.28 -7.56 8.69
CA ASN A 106 -21.24 -7.19 9.65
C ASN A 106 -21.59 -7.78 11.03
N GLN A 107 -20.59 -8.14 11.85
CA GLN A 107 -20.82 -8.64 13.21
C GLN A 107 -21.24 -7.50 14.14
N VAL A 108 -22.36 -7.65 14.83
CA VAL A 108 -22.78 -6.73 15.90
C VAL A 108 -22.52 -7.33 17.28
N TYR A 109 -22.30 -6.46 18.26
CA TYR A 109 -22.04 -6.84 19.65
C TYR A 109 -23.07 -6.18 20.57
N ASP A 110 -23.52 -6.93 21.58
CA ASP A 110 -24.40 -6.35 22.59
C ASP A 110 -23.64 -5.28 23.38
N VAL A 111 -24.27 -4.11 23.54
CA VAL A 111 -23.76 -3.00 24.34
C VAL A 111 -24.70 -2.73 25.51
N ARG A 112 -24.12 -2.48 26.69
CA ARG A 112 -24.86 -2.09 27.89
C ARG A 112 -24.21 -0.90 28.57
N VAL A 113 -25.03 -0.03 29.14
CA VAL A 113 -24.58 1.09 29.97
C VAL A 113 -25.05 0.84 31.40
N LEU A 114 -24.12 0.70 32.36
CA LEU A 114 -24.42 0.49 33.78
C LEU A 114 -23.58 1.44 34.63
N ASP A 115 -24.23 2.14 35.57
CA ASP A 115 -23.59 3.15 36.43
C ASP A 115 -22.70 4.15 35.63
N GLY A 116 -23.17 4.55 34.44
CA GLY A 116 -22.44 5.46 33.55
C GLY A 116 -21.30 4.84 32.74
N LYS A 117 -21.00 3.56 32.92
CA LYS A 117 -19.95 2.84 32.18
C LYS A 117 -20.51 2.06 31.01
N VAL A 118 -19.80 2.06 29.89
CA VAL A 118 -20.15 1.32 28.68
C VAL A 118 -19.46 -0.04 28.68
N TYR A 119 -20.22 -1.09 28.38
CA TYR A 119 -19.76 -2.47 28.30
C TYR A 119 -20.11 -3.09 26.94
N ILE A 120 -19.16 -3.79 26.33
CA ILE A 120 -19.35 -4.54 25.08
C ILE A 120 -19.21 -6.04 25.39
N ASN A 121 -20.15 -6.86 24.93
CA ASN A 121 -20.08 -8.32 25.10
C ASN A 121 -19.16 -8.93 24.03
N THR A 122 -17.91 -9.19 24.41
CA THR A 122 -16.92 -9.85 23.56
C THR A 122 -15.92 -10.63 24.40
N GLN A 123 -15.43 -11.75 23.87
CA GLN A 123 -14.41 -12.57 24.55
C GLN A 123 -13.03 -11.92 24.51
N ASN A 124 -12.84 -10.94 23.63
CA ASN A 124 -11.55 -10.37 23.31
C ASN A 124 -11.23 -9.17 24.19
N THR A 125 -9.94 -8.95 24.46
CA THR A 125 -9.50 -7.77 25.19
C THR A 125 -9.55 -6.55 24.28
N LEU A 126 -10.21 -5.47 24.73
CA LEU A 126 -10.32 -4.23 23.96
C LEU A 126 -9.38 -3.14 24.49
N SER A 127 -8.80 -2.37 23.57
CA SER A 127 -7.90 -1.25 23.87
C SER A 127 -8.19 -0.07 22.94
N LEU A 128 -8.09 1.17 23.44
CA LEU A 128 -8.17 2.38 22.61
C LEU A 128 -6.92 2.59 21.74
N CYS A 129 -5.82 1.93 22.08
CA CYS A 129 -4.56 1.98 21.34
C CYS A 129 -4.29 0.63 20.66
N PRO A 130 -3.61 0.61 19.50
CA PRO A 130 -3.17 -0.63 18.87
C PRO A 130 -2.43 -1.53 19.86
N ILE A 131 -2.86 -2.79 19.97
CA ILE A 131 -2.22 -3.77 20.84
C ILE A 131 -0.90 -4.17 20.16
N PRO A 132 0.27 -3.95 20.80
CA PRO A 132 1.55 -4.30 20.20
C PRO A 132 1.56 -5.79 19.89
N VAL A 133 1.71 -6.15 18.62
CA VAL A 133 2.14 -7.50 18.25
C VAL A 133 3.46 -7.70 18.96
N THR A 134 3.57 -8.75 19.79
CA THR A 134 4.79 -9.07 20.54
C THR A 134 5.95 -9.14 19.56
N LYS A 135 6.70 -8.04 19.48
CA LYS A 135 7.87 -7.92 18.62
C LYS A 135 8.90 -8.87 19.19
N ILE A 136 9.17 -9.96 18.48
CA ILE A 136 10.43 -10.67 18.68
C ILE A 136 11.51 -9.66 18.30
N THR A 137 12.10 -9.02 19.30
CA THR A 137 13.23 -8.11 19.18
C THR A 137 14.41 -8.87 18.61
N HIS A 138 14.56 -8.86 17.28
CA HIS A 138 15.80 -9.27 16.65
C HIS A 138 16.84 -8.17 16.90
N GLN A 139 17.77 -8.46 17.82
CA GLN A 139 18.96 -7.66 18.05
C GLN A 139 19.80 -7.60 16.77
N ASP A 140 20.28 -6.40 16.44
CA ASP A 140 21.05 -5.97 15.26
C ASP A 140 22.39 -6.71 15.05
N SER A 141 22.33 -8.02 14.88
CA SER A 141 23.45 -8.85 14.48
C SER A 141 23.06 -9.55 13.19
N LEU A 142 23.91 -9.42 12.17
CA LEU A 142 23.81 -10.20 10.94
C LEU A 142 23.49 -11.65 11.34
N PRO A 143 22.31 -12.18 10.99
CA PRO A 143 21.92 -13.50 11.42
C PRO A 143 22.88 -14.50 10.79
N MET A 144 23.71 -15.11 11.64
CA MET A 144 24.58 -16.24 11.32
C MET A 144 25.72 -15.85 10.36
N GLU A 145 26.89 -16.47 10.53
CA GLU A 145 27.99 -16.36 9.57
C GLU A 145 27.49 -16.80 8.19
N ILE A 146 27.05 -15.86 7.35
CA ILE A 146 26.74 -16.16 5.96
C ILE A 146 28.09 -16.52 5.34
N ASN A 147 28.24 -17.79 4.96
CA ASN A 147 29.41 -18.25 4.23
C ASN A 147 29.66 -17.28 3.07
N SER A 148 30.89 -16.81 2.87
CA SER A 148 31.22 -15.82 1.85
C SER A 148 30.76 -16.24 0.44
N ALA A 149 30.70 -17.55 0.18
CA ALA A 149 30.18 -18.11 -1.06
C ALA A 149 28.68 -17.83 -1.30
N GLU A 150 27.90 -17.61 -0.24
CA GLU A 150 26.46 -17.33 -0.30
C GLU A 150 26.15 -15.83 -0.21
N ASN A 151 27.08 -15.00 0.26
CA ASN A 151 26.91 -13.56 0.43
C ASN A 151 26.98 -12.77 -0.90
N THR A 152 26.03 -13.03 -1.79
CA THR A 152 25.94 -12.38 -3.10
C THR A 152 24.72 -11.47 -3.20
N LEU A 153 24.75 -10.48 -4.09
CA LEU A 153 23.64 -9.55 -4.29
C LEU A 153 22.34 -10.28 -4.67
N CYS A 154 22.41 -11.30 -5.53
CA CYS A 154 21.25 -12.08 -5.95
C CYS A 154 20.65 -12.94 -4.85
N MET A 155 21.47 -13.46 -3.93
CA MET A 155 20.98 -14.17 -2.74
C MET A 155 20.15 -13.22 -1.89
N TRP A 156 20.68 -12.02 -1.60
CA TRP A 156 19.97 -11.01 -0.83
C TRP A 156 18.72 -10.49 -1.53
N ALA A 157 18.79 -10.20 -2.83
CA ALA A 157 17.63 -9.81 -3.63
C ALA A 157 16.52 -10.88 -3.54
N THR A 158 16.88 -12.16 -3.66
CA THR A 158 15.95 -13.28 -3.53
C THR A 158 15.39 -13.40 -2.11
N LYS A 159 16.21 -13.19 -1.09
CA LYS A 159 15.77 -13.17 0.32
C LYS A 159 14.74 -12.06 0.54
N ILE A 160 15.01 -10.84 0.07
CA ILE A 160 14.10 -9.70 0.18
C ILE A 160 12.77 -9.98 -0.53
N LEU A 161 12.79 -10.57 -1.73
CA LEU A 161 11.58 -10.96 -2.46
C LEU A 161 10.74 -12.00 -1.70
N HIS A 162 11.37 -12.85 -0.89
CA HIS A 162 10.68 -13.82 -0.02
C HIS A 162 10.22 -13.24 1.32
N THR A 163 10.66 -12.04 1.71
CA THR A 163 10.25 -11.39 2.97
C THR A 163 8.81 -10.86 2.86
N PRO A 164 7.84 -11.37 3.65
CA PRO A 164 6.43 -10.96 3.55
C PRO A 164 6.12 -9.66 4.28
N ASP A 165 6.84 -9.35 5.37
CA ASP A 165 6.62 -8.15 6.16
C ASP A 165 7.19 -6.91 5.46
N PRO A 166 6.39 -5.85 5.26
CA PRO A 166 6.83 -4.69 4.50
C PRO A 166 7.92 -3.87 5.21
N GLN A 167 7.93 -3.82 6.55
CA GLN A 167 8.91 -3.10 7.35
C GLN A 167 10.24 -3.87 7.42
N GLU A 168 10.17 -5.20 7.56
CA GLU A 168 11.34 -6.07 7.46
C GLU A 168 11.94 -6.00 6.06
N LYS A 169 11.11 -5.99 5.01
CA LYS A 169 11.56 -5.82 3.62
C LYS A 169 12.32 -4.51 3.41
N VAL A 170 11.81 -3.40 3.96
CA VAL A 170 12.49 -2.10 3.96
C VAL A 170 13.80 -2.15 4.71
N SER A 171 13.81 -2.76 5.91
CA SER A 171 14.99 -2.88 6.76
C SER A 171 16.10 -3.70 6.08
N LEU A 172 15.74 -4.83 5.48
CA LEU A 172 16.67 -5.66 4.70
C LEU A 172 17.16 -4.92 3.45
N THR A 173 16.28 -4.22 2.73
CA THR A 173 16.65 -3.44 1.54
C THR A 173 17.72 -2.40 1.86
N LYS A 174 17.54 -1.62 2.95
CA LYS A 174 18.51 -0.62 3.39
C LYS A 174 19.83 -1.25 3.83
N MET A 175 19.78 -2.33 4.61
CA MET A 175 20.97 -3.06 5.04
C MET A 175 21.78 -3.60 3.85
N VAL A 176 21.11 -4.15 2.83
CA VAL A 176 21.78 -4.66 1.62
C VAL A 176 22.33 -3.53 0.77
N GLN A 177 21.61 -2.41 0.63
CA GLN A 177 22.10 -1.22 -0.04
C GLN A 177 23.38 -0.69 0.63
N ASP A 178 23.40 -0.56 1.96
CA ASP A 178 24.59 -0.11 2.70
C ASP A 178 25.76 -1.08 2.56
N ASN A 179 25.49 -2.39 2.62
CA ASN A 179 26.52 -3.41 2.46
C ASN A 179 27.08 -3.48 1.02
N TRP A 180 26.24 -3.24 0.01
CA TRP A 180 26.68 -3.11 -1.38
C TRP A 180 27.56 -1.86 -1.56
N ASN A 181 27.08 -0.70 -1.12
CA ASN A 181 27.78 0.59 -1.25
C ASN A 181 29.11 0.62 -0.47
N SER A 182 29.20 -0.10 0.65
CA SER A 182 30.43 -0.21 1.44
C SER A 182 31.38 -1.32 0.96
N GLY A 183 31.01 -2.08 -0.07
CA GLY A 183 31.82 -3.18 -0.60
C GLY A 183 31.87 -4.42 0.28
N LYS A 184 30.93 -4.58 1.23
CA LYS A 184 30.76 -5.82 2.02
C LYS A 184 30.06 -6.93 1.22
N ILE A 185 29.26 -6.56 0.22
CA ILE A 185 28.77 -7.46 -0.82
C ILE A 185 29.47 -7.03 -2.11
N THR A 186 30.35 -7.88 -2.63
CA THR A 186 31.16 -7.57 -3.84
C THR A 186 30.71 -8.34 -5.07
N GLU A 187 30.13 -9.52 -4.87
CA GLU A 187 29.73 -10.42 -5.95
C GLU A 187 28.23 -10.29 -6.24
N THR A 188 27.88 -10.10 -7.50
CA THR A 188 26.47 -10.12 -7.93
C THR A 188 25.85 -11.50 -7.68
N GLY A 189 26.59 -12.57 -7.97
CA GLY A 189 26.12 -13.96 -7.87
C GLY A 189 25.00 -14.30 -8.85
N LYS A 190 24.27 -15.37 -8.54
CA LYS A 190 23.11 -15.86 -9.29
C LYS A 190 22.08 -16.43 -8.32
N ALA A 191 20.80 -16.23 -8.59
CA ALA A 191 19.71 -16.85 -7.85
C ALA A 191 18.47 -16.98 -8.73
N SER A 192 17.50 -17.78 -8.27
CA SER A 192 16.19 -17.90 -8.92
C SER A 192 15.18 -17.11 -8.08
N PRO A 193 14.78 -15.89 -8.47
CA PRO A 193 13.77 -15.14 -7.74
C PRO A 193 12.42 -15.86 -7.78
N PRO A 194 11.54 -15.67 -6.78
CA PRO A 194 10.21 -16.26 -6.79
C PRO A 194 9.38 -15.74 -7.97
N ALA A 195 8.33 -16.48 -8.35
CA ALA A 195 7.39 -16.05 -9.39
C ALA A 195 6.63 -14.78 -8.98
N GLN A 196 6.35 -14.64 -7.69
CA GLN A 196 5.78 -13.45 -7.08
C GLN A 196 6.37 -13.24 -5.68
N PRO A 197 6.68 -11.99 -5.28
CA PRO A 197 7.16 -11.66 -3.96
C PRO A 197 6.15 -12.03 -2.88
N SER A 198 6.66 -12.43 -1.73
CA SER A 198 5.84 -12.70 -0.56
C SER A 198 5.14 -11.43 -0.06
N ARG A 199 3.97 -11.64 0.53
CA ARG A 199 3.17 -10.65 1.27
C ARG A 199 2.67 -11.31 2.55
N LYS A 200 2.35 -10.53 3.57
CA LYS A 200 1.69 -11.08 4.76
C LYS A 200 0.33 -11.67 4.41
N ASP A 201 0.00 -12.80 5.04
CA ASP A 201 -1.28 -13.50 4.82
C ASP A 201 -2.50 -12.67 5.24
N ASN A 202 -2.34 -11.69 6.13
CA ASN A 202 -3.40 -10.80 6.58
C ASN A 202 -3.64 -9.59 5.67
N LEU A 203 -2.90 -9.44 4.56
CA LEU A 203 -3.16 -8.37 3.59
C LEU A 203 -4.33 -8.76 2.69
N THR A 204 -5.37 -7.92 2.68
CA THR A 204 -6.49 -8.08 1.74
C THR A 204 -6.04 -7.67 0.33
N VAL A 205 -5.99 -8.61 -0.60
CA VAL A 205 -5.59 -8.38 -2.00
C VAL A 205 -6.80 -8.43 -2.90
N VAL A 206 -7.00 -7.37 -3.70
CA VAL A 206 -8.08 -7.28 -4.69
C VAL A 206 -7.57 -7.12 -6.10
N GLU A 207 -8.44 -7.41 -7.07
CA GLU A 207 -8.16 -7.23 -8.48
C GLU A 207 -7.87 -5.75 -8.84
N PRO A 208 -6.94 -5.49 -9.79
CA PRO A 208 -6.67 -4.14 -10.27
C PRO A 208 -7.93 -3.41 -10.74
N GLY A 209 -8.10 -2.17 -10.27
CA GLY A 209 -9.26 -1.33 -10.61
C GLY A 209 -10.47 -1.47 -9.69
N LYS A 210 -10.45 -2.42 -8.73
CA LYS A 210 -11.50 -2.52 -7.68
C LYS A 210 -11.31 -1.54 -6.53
N ILE A 211 -10.07 -1.09 -6.30
CA ILE A 211 -9.77 -0.06 -5.28
C ILE A 211 -10.18 1.31 -5.79
N LYS A 212 -11.15 1.96 -5.10
CA LYS A 212 -11.45 3.37 -5.33
C LYS A 212 -10.32 4.22 -4.76
N ARG A 213 -9.59 4.92 -5.64
CA ARG A 213 -8.56 5.88 -5.24
C ARG A 213 -9.22 7.08 -4.55
N GLY A 214 -8.70 7.45 -3.39
CA GLY A 214 -9.12 8.66 -2.70
C GLY A 214 -8.92 9.91 -3.55
N LYS A 215 -9.87 10.84 -3.51
CA LYS A 215 -9.75 12.15 -4.19
C LYS A 215 -8.94 13.16 -3.38
N GLY A 216 -8.55 12.84 -2.16
CA GLY A 216 -7.75 13.67 -1.25
C GLY A 216 -8.53 14.75 -0.49
N GLY A 217 -9.84 14.89 -0.69
CA GLY A 217 -10.67 15.92 -0.03
C GLY A 217 -10.90 15.69 1.48
N THR A 218 -11.39 14.51 1.86
CA THR A 218 -11.59 14.13 3.27
C THR A 218 -10.34 13.45 3.85
N LEU A 219 -10.22 13.38 5.18
CA LEU A 219 -9.15 12.63 5.86
C LEU A 219 -9.07 11.18 5.38
N ALA A 220 -10.21 10.46 5.36
CA ALA A 220 -10.30 9.10 4.85
C ALA A 220 -9.77 8.98 3.40
N SER A 221 -10.13 9.94 2.53
CA SER A 221 -9.68 9.94 1.14
C SER A 221 -8.19 10.31 0.98
N ARG A 222 -7.60 11.06 1.92
CA ARG A 222 -6.15 11.31 1.97
C ARG A 222 -5.39 10.07 2.40
N ILE A 223 -5.84 9.41 3.45
CA ILE A 223 -5.31 8.11 3.91
C ILE A 223 -5.36 7.09 2.77
N ALA A 224 -6.49 6.97 2.08
CA ALA A 224 -6.64 6.04 0.94
C ALA A 224 -5.69 6.33 -0.21
N LEU A 225 -5.41 7.60 -0.50
CA LEU A 225 -4.47 7.99 -1.53
C LEU A 225 -3.02 7.67 -1.13
N LEU A 226 -2.62 7.99 0.10
CA LEU A 226 -1.28 7.67 0.63
C LEU A 226 -1.06 6.16 0.73
N HIS A 227 -2.05 5.41 1.20
CA HIS A 227 -1.97 3.94 1.28
C HIS A 227 -1.84 3.31 -0.11
N SER A 228 -2.58 3.83 -1.11
CA SER A 228 -2.43 3.38 -2.50
C SER A 228 -1.02 3.63 -3.04
N LEU A 229 -0.39 4.76 -2.69
CA LEU A 229 1.00 5.05 -3.04
C LEU A 229 1.96 4.12 -2.30
N ALA A 230 1.78 3.90 -0.99
CA ALA A 230 2.61 2.97 -0.24
C ALA A 230 2.55 1.54 -0.81
N ASN A 231 1.38 1.11 -1.31
CA ASN A 231 1.27 -0.16 -2.02
C ASN A 231 2.10 -0.17 -3.32
N ILE A 232 2.09 0.92 -4.07
CA ILE A 232 2.94 1.07 -5.27
C ILE A 232 4.42 0.96 -4.88
N GLU A 233 4.85 1.66 -3.83
CA GLU A 233 6.25 1.62 -3.38
C GLU A 233 6.69 0.22 -2.92
N GLN A 234 5.81 -0.54 -2.24
CA GLN A 234 6.10 -1.95 -1.92
C GLN A 234 6.38 -2.79 -3.17
N TRP A 235 5.61 -2.56 -4.24
CA TRP A 235 5.89 -3.23 -5.51
C TRP A 235 7.15 -2.67 -6.18
N ALA A 236 7.44 -1.38 -6.06
CA ALA A 236 8.65 -0.78 -6.63
C ALA A 236 9.94 -1.34 -5.99
N ILE A 237 9.95 -1.54 -4.66
CA ILE A 237 11.02 -2.26 -3.95
C ILE A 237 11.22 -3.65 -4.58
N ASP A 238 10.15 -4.41 -4.74
CA ASP A 238 10.21 -5.75 -5.30
C ASP A 238 10.67 -5.75 -6.76
N LEU A 239 10.17 -4.84 -7.58
CA LEU A 239 10.54 -4.73 -9.00
C LEU A 239 12.04 -4.44 -9.17
N SER A 240 12.58 -3.60 -8.28
CA SER A 240 14.01 -3.24 -8.24
C SER A 240 14.89 -4.42 -7.83
N TRP A 241 14.48 -5.22 -6.85
CA TRP A 241 15.20 -6.44 -6.49
C TRP A 241 15.01 -7.58 -7.51
N ASP A 242 13.84 -7.67 -8.13
CA ASP A 242 13.53 -8.67 -9.14
C ASP A 242 14.38 -8.48 -10.40
N VAL A 243 14.54 -7.24 -10.88
CA VAL A 243 15.37 -6.98 -12.07
C VAL A 243 16.84 -7.36 -11.82
N ILE A 244 17.35 -7.14 -10.60
CA ILE A 244 18.71 -7.58 -10.18
C ILE A 244 18.81 -9.10 -10.21
N ALA A 245 17.94 -9.80 -9.47
CA ALA A 245 18.03 -11.25 -9.32
C ALA A 245 17.81 -11.97 -10.66
N ARG A 246 16.77 -11.56 -11.40
CA ARG A 246 16.28 -12.23 -12.61
C ARG A 246 17.24 -12.09 -13.79
N PHE A 247 17.89 -10.95 -13.95
CA PHE A 247 18.74 -10.66 -15.11
C PHE A 247 20.25 -10.67 -14.79
N SER A 248 20.65 -11.10 -13.60
CA SER A 248 22.07 -11.30 -13.22
C SER A 248 22.87 -12.20 -14.17
N THR A 249 22.19 -13.19 -14.76
CA THR A 249 22.78 -14.15 -15.71
C THR A 249 22.62 -13.73 -17.17
N PHE A 250 21.95 -12.62 -17.46
CA PHE A 250 21.83 -12.08 -18.81
C PHE A 250 23.22 -11.81 -19.41
N ARG A 251 23.37 -12.12 -20.70
CA ARG A 251 24.58 -11.83 -21.48
C ARG A 251 24.17 -11.11 -22.76
N LEU A 252 24.94 -10.08 -23.09
CA LEU A 252 24.88 -9.44 -24.39
C LEU A 252 25.23 -10.45 -25.49
N SER A 253 24.92 -10.16 -26.75
CA SER A 253 25.31 -10.98 -27.91
C SER A 253 26.83 -11.13 -28.03
N THR A 254 27.62 -10.22 -27.44
CA THR A 254 29.08 -10.32 -27.31
C THR A 254 29.53 -11.34 -26.26
N GLY A 255 28.62 -11.88 -25.45
CA GLY A 255 28.90 -12.73 -24.30
C GLY A 255 29.26 -11.98 -23.02
N GLU A 256 29.34 -10.65 -23.07
CA GLU A 256 29.63 -9.80 -21.92
C GLU A 256 28.44 -9.79 -20.93
N PRO A 257 28.69 -9.83 -19.61
CA PRO A 257 27.63 -9.62 -18.61
C PRO A 257 27.15 -8.16 -18.60
N LEU A 258 26.02 -7.90 -17.93
CA LEU A 258 25.67 -6.53 -17.56
C LEU A 258 26.78 -5.93 -16.69
N PRO A 259 27.14 -4.65 -16.91
CA PRO A 259 28.20 -4.01 -16.15
C PRO A 259 27.78 -3.80 -14.68
N HIS A 260 28.75 -3.71 -13.78
CA HIS A 260 28.53 -3.52 -12.33
C HIS A 260 27.58 -2.35 -12.03
N GLN A 261 27.70 -1.27 -12.79
CA GLN A 261 26.90 -0.06 -12.65
C GLN A 261 25.39 -0.31 -12.83
N PHE A 262 25.00 -1.34 -13.58
CA PHE A 262 23.59 -1.73 -13.69
C PHE A 262 23.03 -2.11 -12.32
N PHE A 263 23.81 -2.88 -11.57
CA PHE A 263 23.43 -3.32 -10.24
C PHE A 263 23.51 -2.17 -9.24
N ASP A 264 24.52 -1.29 -9.34
CA ASP A 264 24.60 -0.07 -8.51
C ASP A 264 23.33 0.77 -8.62
N ASP A 265 22.82 0.97 -9.83
CA ASP A 265 21.64 1.79 -10.05
C ASP A 265 20.37 1.16 -9.50
N PHE A 266 20.14 -0.14 -9.72
CA PHE A 266 18.92 -0.80 -9.21
C PHE A 266 18.97 -1.06 -7.70
N VAL A 267 20.16 -1.20 -7.10
CA VAL A 267 20.32 -1.17 -5.64
C VAL A 267 20.01 0.22 -5.10
N LYS A 268 20.42 1.28 -5.80
CA LYS A 268 20.03 2.65 -5.45
C LYS A 268 18.50 2.82 -5.53
N VAL A 269 17.89 2.46 -6.65
CA VAL A 269 16.43 2.54 -6.85
C VAL A 269 15.71 1.78 -5.74
N ALA A 270 16.06 0.51 -5.48
CA ALA A 270 15.43 -0.28 -4.42
C ALA A 270 15.46 0.42 -3.04
N GLY A 271 16.59 1.05 -2.67
CA GLY A 271 16.69 1.78 -1.41
C GLY A 271 15.92 3.10 -1.40
N ASP A 272 15.83 3.80 -2.53
CA ASP A 272 14.95 4.96 -2.69
C ASP A 272 13.48 4.55 -2.52
N GLU A 273 13.02 3.44 -3.13
CA GLU A 273 11.64 2.95 -2.93
C GLU A 273 11.36 2.52 -1.50
N ALA A 274 12.34 1.92 -0.83
CA ALA A 274 12.24 1.58 0.59
C ALA A 274 12.12 2.83 1.47
N LYS A 275 12.80 3.92 1.10
CA LYS A 275 12.66 5.24 1.74
C LYS A 275 11.27 5.83 1.44
N HIS A 276 10.79 5.77 0.21
CA HIS A 276 9.47 6.27 -0.19
C HIS A 276 8.35 5.57 0.60
N TYR A 277 8.37 4.24 0.64
CA TYR A 277 7.41 3.46 1.42
C TYR A 277 7.42 3.89 2.89
N GLN A 278 8.61 4.02 3.51
CA GLN A 278 8.72 4.39 4.91
C GLN A 278 8.12 5.77 5.20
N LEU A 279 8.38 6.76 4.33
CA LEU A 279 7.80 8.10 4.46
C LEU A 279 6.28 8.08 4.36
N LEU A 280 5.73 7.29 3.43
CA LEU A 280 4.29 7.14 3.25
C LEU A 280 3.65 6.39 4.44
N GLU A 281 4.26 5.30 4.90
CA GLU A 281 3.77 4.52 6.05
C GLU A 281 3.78 5.36 7.33
N GLN A 282 4.84 6.13 7.56
CA GLN A 282 4.89 7.08 8.67
C GLN A 282 3.74 8.08 8.55
N ARG A 283 3.52 8.67 7.36
CA ARG A 283 2.46 9.65 7.15
C ARG A 283 1.07 9.05 7.35
N ILE A 284 0.83 7.83 6.90
CA ILE A 284 -0.43 7.10 7.13
C ILE A 284 -0.66 6.88 8.63
N THR A 285 0.40 6.54 9.38
CA THR A 285 0.36 6.36 10.84
C THR A 285 0.04 7.65 11.58
N GLU A 286 0.67 8.76 11.21
CA GLU A 286 0.37 10.09 11.75
C GLU A 286 -1.08 10.52 11.52
N LEU A 287 -1.72 10.01 10.46
CA LEU A 287 -3.13 10.26 10.15
C LEU A 287 -4.09 9.27 10.83
N GLY A 288 -3.59 8.39 11.70
CA GLY A 288 -4.41 7.45 12.48
C GLY A 288 -4.76 6.15 11.75
N SER A 289 -3.99 5.75 10.74
CA SER A 289 -4.17 4.48 10.01
C SER A 289 -2.85 3.71 9.92
N PHE A 290 -2.78 2.64 9.13
CA PHE A 290 -1.55 1.87 8.91
C PHE A 290 -1.57 1.17 7.54
N PHE A 291 -0.40 0.78 7.04
CA PHE A 291 -0.35 0.00 5.79
C PHE A 291 -0.96 -1.40 5.99
N GLY A 292 -1.87 -1.78 5.10
CA GLY A 292 -2.69 -2.98 5.24
C GLY A 292 -4.07 -2.74 5.89
N ALA A 293 -4.34 -1.56 6.44
CA ALA A 293 -5.69 -1.20 6.91
C ALA A 293 -6.71 -1.07 5.77
N LEU A 294 -6.24 -0.85 4.54
CA LEU A 294 -7.04 -0.88 3.32
C LEU A 294 -6.52 -1.98 2.37
N PRO A 295 -7.35 -2.52 1.45
CA PRO A 295 -6.94 -3.46 0.43
C PRO A 295 -5.80 -2.93 -0.41
N VAL A 296 -5.03 -3.88 -0.92
CA VAL A 296 -3.96 -3.65 -1.89
C VAL A 296 -4.26 -4.38 -3.18
N HIS A 297 -3.63 -3.97 -4.27
CA HIS A 297 -3.70 -4.68 -5.55
C HIS A 297 -2.30 -4.92 -6.11
N ASN A 298 -2.14 -5.96 -6.91
CA ASN A 298 -0.86 -6.36 -7.52
C ASN A 298 -0.69 -5.91 -8.98
N GLY A 299 -1.43 -4.88 -9.42
CA GLY A 299 -1.50 -4.51 -10.85
C GLY A 299 -0.16 -4.24 -11.54
N LEU A 300 0.86 -3.76 -10.80
CA LEU A 300 2.22 -3.58 -11.35
C LEU A 300 2.95 -4.91 -11.57
N TRP A 301 2.70 -5.93 -10.74
CA TRP A 301 3.39 -7.21 -10.84
C TRP A 301 3.01 -7.99 -12.10
N GLN A 302 1.81 -7.81 -12.63
CA GLN A 302 1.43 -8.45 -13.90
C GLN A 302 2.39 -8.05 -15.04
N SER A 303 2.77 -6.77 -15.12
CA SER A 303 3.77 -6.32 -16.09
C SER A 303 5.16 -6.92 -15.83
N ALA A 304 5.49 -7.17 -14.56
CA ALA A 304 6.71 -7.87 -14.20
C ALA A 304 6.71 -9.32 -14.72
N THR A 305 5.60 -10.04 -14.54
CA THR A 305 5.40 -11.40 -15.04
C THR A 305 5.46 -11.44 -16.56
N ASP A 306 4.72 -10.57 -17.25
CA ASP A 306 4.63 -10.52 -18.72
C ASP A 306 5.98 -10.20 -19.38
N THR A 307 6.90 -9.55 -18.66
CA THR A 307 8.24 -9.17 -19.13
C THR A 307 9.37 -9.97 -18.48
N SER A 308 9.05 -11.01 -17.70
CA SER A 308 10.03 -11.77 -16.91
C SER A 308 11.09 -12.51 -17.73
N HIS A 309 10.87 -12.68 -19.04
CA HIS A 309 11.73 -13.42 -19.96
C HIS A 309 12.68 -12.53 -20.76
N ASP A 310 12.52 -11.20 -20.74
CA ASP A 310 13.31 -10.29 -21.57
C ASP A 310 13.64 -8.98 -20.82
N VAL A 311 14.95 -8.70 -20.70
CA VAL A 311 15.47 -7.55 -19.98
C VAL A 311 15.06 -6.23 -20.63
N LEU A 312 15.02 -6.15 -21.97
CA LEU A 312 14.61 -4.94 -22.68
C LEU A 312 13.13 -4.67 -22.47
N SER A 313 12.28 -5.69 -22.55
CA SER A 313 10.86 -5.59 -22.23
C SER A 313 10.62 -5.17 -20.79
N ARG A 314 11.39 -5.72 -19.83
CA ARG A 314 11.31 -5.32 -18.41
C ARG A 314 11.63 -3.83 -18.24
N LEU A 315 12.77 -3.40 -18.76
CA LEU A 315 13.22 -2.01 -18.66
C LEU A 315 12.21 -1.06 -19.32
N ALA A 316 11.70 -1.40 -20.51
CA ALA A 316 10.73 -0.57 -21.22
C ALA A 316 9.40 -0.43 -20.47
N ILE A 317 8.83 -1.53 -19.98
CA ILE A 317 7.48 -1.49 -19.39
C ILE A 317 7.51 -1.01 -17.94
N VAL A 318 8.40 -1.56 -17.12
CA VAL A 318 8.42 -1.24 -15.69
C VAL A 318 9.14 0.08 -15.46
N HIS A 319 10.44 0.15 -15.79
CA HIS A 319 11.30 1.26 -15.40
C HIS A 319 11.24 2.49 -16.32
N MET A 320 10.47 2.43 -17.41
CA MET A 320 10.28 3.57 -18.31
C MET A 320 8.80 3.93 -18.50
N VAL A 321 7.88 2.97 -18.63
CA VAL A 321 6.44 3.28 -18.77
C VAL A 321 5.76 3.47 -17.41
N HIS A 322 5.84 2.49 -16.51
CA HIS A 322 5.20 2.60 -15.19
C HIS A 322 5.88 3.63 -14.30
N GLU A 323 7.22 3.65 -14.30
CA GLU A 323 8.01 4.65 -13.56
C GLU A 323 7.68 6.08 -14.00
N ALA A 324 7.72 6.35 -15.31
CA ALA A 324 7.37 7.68 -15.82
C ALA A 324 5.88 8.01 -15.63
N ARG A 325 5.02 7.01 -15.42
CA ARG A 325 3.63 7.25 -15.04
C ARG A 325 3.53 7.80 -13.61
N GLY A 326 4.44 7.44 -12.72
CA GLY A 326 4.64 8.07 -11.41
C GLY A 326 4.86 9.58 -11.57
N LEU A 327 5.83 9.99 -12.39
CA LEU A 327 6.12 11.41 -12.66
C LEU A 327 4.92 12.21 -13.19
N ASP A 328 4.07 11.59 -14.01
CA ASP A 328 2.88 12.24 -14.58
C ASP A 328 1.80 12.56 -13.54
N VAL A 329 1.59 11.66 -12.57
CA VAL A 329 0.50 11.78 -11.59
C VAL A 329 0.90 12.58 -10.35
N HIS A 330 2.21 12.72 -10.10
CA HIS A 330 2.76 13.40 -8.93
C HIS A 330 2.30 14.86 -8.80
N PRO A 331 2.43 15.74 -9.82
CA PRO A 331 2.02 17.14 -9.69
C PRO A 331 0.54 17.32 -9.35
N GLN A 332 -0.33 16.50 -9.96
CA GLN A 332 -1.75 16.53 -9.64
C GLN A 332 -2.02 16.05 -8.22
N THR A 333 -1.33 15.00 -7.78
CA THR A 333 -1.47 14.45 -6.42
C THR A 333 -1.03 15.47 -5.37
N LEU A 334 0.13 16.11 -5.57
CA LEU A 334 0.64 17.20 -4.74
C LEU A 334 -0.38 18.34 -4.64
N SER A 335 -0.91 18.81 -5.78
CA SER A 335 -1.88 19.91 -5.81
C SER A 335 -3.15 19.61 -5.00
N ARG A 336 -3.59 18.34 -4.96
CA ARG A 336 -4.75 17.91 -4.17
C ARG A 336 -4.48 17.98 -2.68
N PHE A 337 -3.32 17.52 -2.22
CA PHE A 337 -2.94 17.64 -0.81
C PHE A 337 -2.76 19.10 -0.39
N ALA A 338 -2.09 19.90 -1.21
CA ALA A 338 -1.88 21.32 -0.96
C ALA A 338 -3.21 22.09 -0.84
N ALA A 339 -4.16 21.83 -1.74
CA ALA A 339 -5.49 22.45 -1.72
C ALA A 339 -6.31 22.14 -0.46
N GLN A 340 -5.97 21.08 0.27
CA GLN A 340 -6.61 20.69 1.53
C GLN A 340 -5.78 21.05 2.77
N GLY A 341 -4.71 21.82 2.60
CA GLY A 341 -3.82 22.23 3.68
C GLY A 341 -2.91 21.14 4.24
N ASP A 342 -2.82 19.97 3.59
CA ASP A 342 -1.99 18.86 4.04
C ASP A 342 -0.54 19.01 3.56
N GLN A 343 0.15 20.02 4.13
CA GLN A 343 1.53 20.35 3.77
C GLN A 343 2.52 19.26 4.17
N SER A 344 2.20 18.44 5.18
CA SER A 344 3.05 17.30 5.56
C SER A 344 3.07 16.23 4.47
N SER A 345 1.91 15.89 3.90
CA SER A 345 1.85 14.95 2.76
C SER A 345 2.49 15.54 1.49
N VAL A 346 2.38 16.85 1.25
CA VAL A 346 3.07 17.52 0.14
C VAL A 346 4.58 17.32 0.24
N LYS A 347 5.19 17.56 1.41
CA LYS A 347 6.64 17.38 1.62
C LYS A 347 7.10 15.95 1.36
N VAL A 348 6.30 14.95 1.77
CA VAL A 348 6.60 13.55 1.48
C VAL A 348 6.64 13.31 -0.04
N LEU A 349 5.64 13.80 -0.77
CA LEU A 349 5.56 13.62 -2.23
C LEU A 349 6.63 14.41 -3.00
N GLU A 350 7.11 15.53 -2.48
CA GLU A 350 8.21 16.30 -3.07
C GLU A 350 9.53 15.54 -3.02
N VAL A 351 9.79 14.81 -1.92
CA VAL A 351 10.96 13.92 -1.81
C VAL A 351 10.87 12.80 -2.85
N ILE A 352 9.73 12.09 -2.88
CA ILE A 352 9.49 10.98 -3.81
C ILE A 352 9.66 11.45 -5.26
N TYR A 353 9.02 12.58 -5.63
CA TYR A 353 9.10 13.13 -6.98
C TYR A 353 10.55 13.42 -7.44
N ALA A 354 11.40 13.90 -6.54
CA ALA A 354 12.79 14.21 -6.87
C ALA A 354 13.60 12.93 -7.18
N ASP A 355 13.35 11.86 -6.44
CA ASP A 355 14.04 10.57 -6.60
C ASP A 355 13.58 9.83 -7.86
N GLU A 356 12.26 9.84 -8.13
CA GLU A 356 11.59 9.23 -9.29
C GLU A 356 12.16 9.66 -10.64
N ILE A 357 12.61 10.92 -10.76
CA ILE A 357 13.29 11.41 -11.98
C ILE A 357 14.56 10.59 -12.25
N THR A 358 15.29 10.24 -11.18
CA THR A 358 16.54 9.47 -11.30
C THR A 358 16.27 7.99 -11.61
N HIS A 359 15.11 7.47 -11.21
CA HIS A 359 14.70 6.08 -11.48
C HIS A 359 14.34 5.89 -12.95
N VAL A 360 13.54 6.80 -13.53
CA VAL A 360 13.27 6.82 -14.98
C VAL A 360 14.56 6.96 -15.77
N ALA A 361 15.49 7.81 -15.31
CA ALA A 361 16.79 7.98 -15.96
C ALA A 361 17.63 6.70 -15.92
N ALA A 362 17.58 5.92 -14.83
CA ALA A 362 18.24 4.62 -14.74
C ALA A 362 17.64 3.62 -15.74
N GLY A 363 16.31 3.52 -15.82
CA GLY A 363 15.61 2.68 -16.80
C GLY A 363 16.01 3.02 -18.24
N LEU A 364 15.96 4.31 -18.58
CA LEU A 364 16.34 4.81 -19.90
C LEU A 364 17.81 4.54 -20.24
N ARG A 365 18.73 4.78 -19.31
CA ARG A 365 20.17 4.54 -19.51
C ARG A 365 20.45 3.08 -19.81
N TRP A 366 19.89 2.14 -19.04
CA TRP A 366 20.15 0.72 -19.26
C TRP A 366 19.48 0.18 -20.51
N PHE A 367 18.28 0.68 -20.82
CA PHE A 367 17.60 0.33 -22.07
C PHE A 367 18.42 0.77 -23.29
N THR A 368 18.90 2.02 -23.31
CA THR A 368 19.72 2.56 -24.40
C THR A 368 21.10 1.90 -24.47
N TYR A 369 21.73 1.61 -23.33
CA TYR A 369 23.00 0.87 -23.27
C TYR A 369 22.88 -0.51 -23.93
N ILE A 370 21.87 -1.31 -23.53
CA ILE A 370 21.67 -2.65 -24.09
C ILE A 370 21.31 -2.55 -25.58
N CYS A 371 20.41 -1.65 -25.98
CA CYS A 371 20.09 -1.47 -27.39
C CYS A 371 21.34 -1.13 -28.23
N SER A 372 22.18 -0.20 -27.75
CA SER A 372 23.43 0.18 -28.42
C SER A 372 24.38 -1.01 -28.58
N LYS A 373 24.57 -1.80 -27.51
CA LYS A 373 25.42 -3.01 -27.53
C LYS A 373 24.87 -4.11 -28.45
N GLU A 374 23.56 -4.20 -28.59
CA GLU A 374 22.88 -5.16 -29.47
C GLU A 374 22.65 -4.64 -30.90
N GLY A 375 23.13 -3.45 -31.24
CA GLY A 375 22.94 -2.85 -32.57
C GLY A 375 21.48 -2.52 -32.91
N LYS A 376 20.66 -2.23 -31.89
CA LYS A 376 19.24 -1.90 -32.02
C LYS A 376 19.00 -0.39 -31.89
N ASP A 377 18.11 0.14 -32.72
CA ASP A 377 17.59 1.50 -32.54
C ASP A 377 16.72 1.56 -31.28
N SER A 378 17.08 2.41 -30.32
CA SER A 378 16.42 2.42 -29.00
C SER A 378 14.97 2.91 -29.08
N LEU A 379 14.68 3.97 -29.84
CA LEU A 379 13.32 4.52 -29.93
C LEU A 379 12.37 3.52 -30.58
N LYS A 380 12.78 2.94 -31.72
CA LYS A 380 12.02 1.92 -32.44
C LYS A 380 11.79 0.70 -31.56
N THR A 381 12.84 0.19 -30.91
CA THR A 381 12.73 -0.98 -30.03
C THR A 381 11.78 -0.70 -28.86
N PHE A 382 11.87 0.48 -28.25
CA PHE A 382 10.97 0.88 -27.17
C PHE A 382 9.52 0.91 -27.65
N HIS A 383 9.22 1.54 -28.79
CA HIS A 383 7.85 1.60 -29.31
C HIS A 383 7.29 0.21 -29.64
N GLU A 384 8.10 -0.68 -30.19
CA GLU A 384 7.70 -2.07 -30.48
C GLU A 384 7.39 -2.84 -29.20
N LEU A 385 8.26 -2.76 -28.19
CA LEU A 385 8.09 -3.47 -26.92
C LEU A 385 6.90 -2.91 -26.11
N VAL A 386 6.69 -1.59 -26.10
CA VAL A 386 5.51 -1.00 -25.45
C VAL A 386 4.22 -1.45 -26.14
N LYS A 387 4.17 -1.44 -27.49
CA LYS A 387 2.99 -1.94 -28.21
C LYS A 387 2.73 -3.43 -27.98
N LEU A 388 3.78 -4.22 -27.76
CA LEU A 388 3.70 -5.66 -27.53
C LEU A 388 3.22 -5.99 -26.11
N HIS A 389 3.76 -5.32 -25.09
CA HIS A 389 3.56 -5.72 -23.69
C HIS A 389 2.67 -4.76 -22.88
N PHE A 390 2.42 -3.53 -23.34
CA PHE A 390 1.53 -2.59 -22.65
C PHE A 390 0.12 -2.64 -23.24
N LYS A 391 -0.87 -2.93 -22.38
CA LYS A 391 -2.27 -3.01 -22.80
C LYS A 391 -2.87 -1.60 -22.98
N GLY A 392 -2.97 -1.19 -24.24
CA GLY A 392 -3.59 0.07 -24.65
C GLY A 392 -2.59 1.17 -24.99
N PHE A 393 -3.03 2.42 -24.92
CA PHE A 393 -2.19 3.58 -25.24
C PHE A 393 -1.72 4.28 -23.98
N LEU A 394 -0.57 4.96 -24.06
CA LEU A 394 -0.13 5.88 -23.02
C LEU A 394 -1.12 7.05 -22.93
N LYS A 395 -1.45 7.46 -21.70
CA LYS A 395 -2.53 8.43 -21.45
C LYS A 395 -1.98 9.71 -20.82
N PRO A 396 -2.34 10.89 -21.36
CA PRO A 396 -2.05 12.17 -20.71
C PRO A 396 -2.83 12.35 -19.39
N PRO A 397 -2.50 13.35 -18.54
CA PRO A 397 -1.44 14.33 -18.73
C PRO A 397 -0.04 13.69 -18.64
N PHE A 398 0.92 14.25 -19.37
CA PHE A 398 2.33 13.91 -19.24
C PHE A 398 3.05 15.03 -18.50
N ASN A 399 3.93 14.68 -17.58
CA ASN A 399 4.85 15.65 -16.97
C ASN A 399 6.08 15.81 -17.87
N THR A 400 5.94 16.61 -18.94
CA THR A 400 6.98 16.80 -19.96
C THR A 400 8.30 17.26 -19.36
N GLU A 401 8.29 18.19 -18.41
CA GLU A 401 9.51 18.70 -17.76
C GLU A 401 10.17 17.64 -16.87
N GLY A 402 9.39 16.89 -16.09
CA GLY A 402 9.89 15.79 -15.26
C GLY A 402 10.52 14.68 -16.11
N ARG A 403 9.80 14.23 -17.16
CA ARG A 403 10.29 13.21 -18.11
C ARG A 403 11.55 13.69 -18.85
N LYS A 404 11.59 14.95 -19.29
CA LYS A 404 12.77 15.55 -19.94
C LYS A 404 13.97 15.62 -19.00
N SER A 405 13.76 15.93 -17.72
CA SER A 405 14.82 15.91 -16.69
C SER A 405 15.41 14.52 -16.48
N ALA A 406 14.62 13.47 -16.68
CA ALA A 406 15.09 12.07 -16.70
C ALA A 406 15.75 11.66 -18.04
N GLY A 407 15.78 12.55 -19.04
CA GLY A 407 16.26 12.27 -20.40
C GLY A 407 15.20 11.68 -21.35
N MET A 408 13.98 11.43 -20.89
CA MET A 408 12.90 10.84 -21.67
C MET A 408 12.10 11.93 -22.40
N THR A 409 12.58 12.35 -23.57
CA THR A 409 11.92 13.34 -24.44
C THR A 409 10.60 12.83 -25.03
N GLU A 410 9.82 13.72 -25.65
CA GLU A 410 8.49 13.41 -26.22
C GLU A 410 8.52 12.30 -27.28
N GLU A 411 9.62 12.15 -28.01
CA GLU A 411 9.83 11.08 -29.01
C GLU A 411 9.65 9.67 -28.43
N TRP A 412 9.91 9.50 -27.13
CA TRP A 412 9.74 8.21 -26.46
C TRP A 412 8.27 7.84 -26.30
N TYR A 413 7.39 8.78 -25.92
CA TYR A 413 6.04 8.44 -25.45
C TYR A 413 4.90 9.04 -26.28
N VAL A 414 5.09 10.17 -26.98
CA VAL A 414 4.03 10.78 -27.82
C VAL A 414 3.57 9.84 -28.93
N PRO A 415 4.45 9.08 -29.63
CA PRO A 415 4.01 8.11 -30.65
C PRO A 415 3.19 6.92 -30.11
N LEU A 416 3.13 6.76 -28.79
CA LEU A 416 2.39 5.69 -28.10
C LEU A 416 1.07 6.18 -27.51
N VAL A 417 0.72 7.45 -27.71
CA VAL A 417 -0.58 8.02 -27.38
C VAL A 417 -1.59 7.59 -28.43
N LYS A 418 -2.86 7.45 -28.03
CA LYS A 418 -3.95 7.14 -28.94
C LYS A 418 -4.00 8.21 -30.05
N PRO A 419 -3.92 7.84 -31.34
CA PRO A 419 -4.05 8.79 -32.43
C PRO A 419 -5.38 9.56 -32.31
N SER A 420 -5.34 10.87 -32.57
CA SER A 420 -6.57 11.65 -32.64
C SER A 420 -7.47 11.09 -33.74
N SER A 421 -8.77 10.93 -33.45
CA SER A 421 -9.75 10.40 -34.39
C SER A 421 -9.99 11.28 -35.63
N THR A 422 -9.25 12.37 -35.78
CA THR A 422 -9.34 13.32 -36.90
C THR A 422 -8.55 12.89 -38.14
N GLN A 423 -7.77 11.81 -38.12
CA GLN A 423 -7.29 11.18 -39.35
C GLN A 423 -8.35 10.24 -39.95
N LYS A 424 -9.53 10.80 -40.29
CA LYS A 424 -10.43 10.20 -41.26
C LYS A 424 -10.17 10.90 -42.60
N ASN A 425 -9.53 10.18 -43.51
CA ASN A 425 -9.53 10.36 -44.96
C ASN A 425 -9.49 11.82 -45.47
N THR A 426 -8.31 12.28 -45.84
CA THR A 426 -8.18 13.15 -47.03
C THR A 426 -7.18 12.51 -47.97
#